data_AF-A0AAE4D370-F1
#
_entry.id   AF-A0AAE4D370-F1
#
_cell.length_a   1.000
_cell.length_b   1.000
_cell.length_c   1.000
_cell.angle_alpha   90.00
_cell.angle_beta   90.00
_cell.angle_gamma   90.00
#
_symmetry.space_group_name_H-M   'P 1'
#
loop_
_entity.id
_entity.type
_entity.pdbx_description
1 polymer ?
#
loop_
_entity_poly.entity_id
_entity_poly.type
_entity_poly.pdbx_seq_one_letter_code
_entity_poly.pdbx_strand_id
1 'polypeptide(L)'
;MRVVTTQGETEAAIDDGESAVASMLERGLFRSALDFYGAAEAVIDYHGPDRPKLRFDLDGLGGVRAAMGALERRIAVASRAGFSTERIIRITRLEPEIVEGIIARERARSAG
;
A
#
# COMPACT_ATOMS: atom_id res chain seq x y z
N MET A 1 39.87 -37.17 -13.61
CA MET A 1 38.95 -37.77 -12.63
C MET A 1 38.55 -36.65 -11.66
N ARG A 2 37.25 -36.34 -11.67
CA ARG A 2 36.42 -35.56 -10.71
C ARG A 2 36.93 -35.67 -9.26
N VAL A 3 36.79 -34.73 -8.30
CA VAL A 3 35.89 -33.59 -7.96
C VAL A 3 36.76 -32.75 -6.97
N VAL A 4 36.59 -31.46 -6.66
CA VAL A 4 35.58 -30.88 -5.76
C VAL A 4 35.84 -29.38 -5.69
N THR A 5 34.75 -28.62 -5.84
CA THR A 5 34.59 -27.20 -5.56
C THR A 5 34.74 -26.90 -4.06
N THR A 6 35.57 -25.92 -3.71
CA THR A 6 35.37 -25.16 -2.46
C THR A 6 34.90 -23.77 -2.83
N GLN A 7 33.58 -23.62 -2.94
CA GLN A 7 32.93 -22.38 -2.54
C GLN A 7 33.06 -22.27 -1.02
N GLY A 8 33.53 -21.12 -0.56
CA GLY A 8 33.51 -20.75 0.84
C GLY A 8 34.19 -19.41 0.97
N GLU A 9 33.48 -18.46 1.59
CA GLU A 9 33.97 -17.14 2.00
C GLU A 9 34.00 -16.17 0.81
N THR A 10 33.06 -15.24 0.65
CA THR A 10 32.59 -14.21 1.59
C THR A 10 31.35 -13.53 1.01
N GLU A 11 30.61 -12.79 1.83
CA GLU A 11 29.49 -11.88 1.49
C GLU A 11 28.08 -12.50 1.44
N ALA A 12 27.42 -12.52 2.60
CA ALA A 12 26.09 -11.92 2.73
C ALA A 12 25.75 -11.78 4.22
N ALA A 13 26.54 -10.99 4.95
CA ALA A 13 26.02 -10.32 6.14
C ALA A 13 25.18 -9.14 5.62
N ILE A 14 23.94 -9.42 5.20
CA ILE A 14 23.00 -8.40 4.73
C ILE A 14 21.80 -8.43 5.69
N ASP A 15 21.87 -7.54 6.69
CA ASP A 15 20.81 -6.55 6.91
C ASP A 15 19.45 -7.02 7.47
N ASP A 16 19.45 -7.51 8.71
CA ASP A 16 18.21 -7.78 9.45
C ASP A 16 17.41 -6.48 9.79
N GLY A 17 18.06 -5.32 9.75
CA GLY A 17 17.49 -4.02 10.15
C GLY A 17 16.63 -3.36 9.07
N GLU A 18 17.13 -3.23 7.84
CA GLU A 18 16.36 -2.66 6.71
C GLU A 18 15.21 -3.58 6.34
N SER A 19 15.42 -4.91 6.44
CA SER A 19 14.38 -5.92 6.26
C SER A 19 13.23 -5.78 7.26
N ALA A 20 13.53 -5.50 8.54
CA ALA A 20 12.51 -5.30 9.57
C ALA A 20 11.70 -4.01 9.34
N VAL A 21 12.37 -2.88 9.02
CA VAL A 21 11.69 -1.60 8.75
C VAL A 21 10.83 -1.70 7.48
N ALA A 22 11.36 -2.29 6.41
CA ALA A 22 10.60 -2.54 5.19
C ALA A 22 9.37 -3.40 5.47
N SER A 23 9.50 -4.46 6.28
CA SER A 23 8.38 -5.30 6.69
C SER A 23 7.31 -4.53 7.50
N MET A 24 7.72 -3.62 8.39
CA MET A 24 6.79 -2.75 9.12
C MET A 24 6.03 -1.80 8.19
N LEU A 25 6.72 -1.20 7.22
CA LEU A 25 6.11 -0.32 6.23
C LEU A 25 5.13 -1.09 5.31
N GLU A 26 5.50 -2.28 4.85
CA GLU A 26 4.60 -3.13 4.05
C GLU A 26 3.32 -3.48 4.81
N ARG A 27 3.44 -3.93 6.06
CA ARG A 27 2.28 -4.27 6.89
C ARG A 27 1.39 -3.07 7.15
N GLY A 28 1.99 -1.90 7.44
CA GLY A 28 1.24 -0.67 7.65
C GLY A 28 0.50 -0.21 6.39
N LEU A 29 1.15 -0.29 5.23
CA LEU A 29 0.56 0.04 3.94
C LEU A 29 -0.59 -0.92 3.58
N PHE A 30 -0.36 -2.23 3.74
CA PHE A 30 -1.38 -3.26 3.50
C PHE A 30 -2.59 -3.06 4.41
N ARG A 31 -2.36 -2.79 5.70
CA ARG A 31 -3.44 -2.51 6.67
C ARG A 31 -4.30 -1.33 6.23
N SER A 32 -3.69 -0.20 5.85
CA SER A 32 -4.45 0.97 5.39
C SER A 32 -5.21 0.72 4.09
N ALA A 33 -4.71 -0.16 3.22
CA ALA A 33 -5.45 -0.58 2.03
C ALA A 33 -6.71 -1.38 2.42
N LEU A 34 -6.57 -2.34 3.33
CA LEU A 34 -7.71 -3.09 3.86
C LEU A 34 -8.74 -2.20 4.55
N ASP A 35 -8.28 -1.22 5.35
CA ASP A 35 -9.16 -0.26 6.02
C ASP A 35 -9.95 0.57 4.99
N PHE A 36 -9.32 0.98 3.89
CA PHE A 36 -9.98 1.69 2.79
C PHE A 36 -11.01 0.82 2.08
N TYR A 37 -10.68 -0.41 1.69
CA TYR A 37 -11.63 -1.31 1.03
C TYR A 37 -12.80 -1.67 1.96
N GLY A 38 -12.54 -1.92 3.24
CA GLY A 38 -13.59 -2.18 4.22
C GLY A 38 -14.52 -0.99 4.40
N ALA A 39 -13.99 0.23 4.46
CA ALA A 39 -14.81 1.44 4.51
C ALA A 39 -15.64 1.61 3.23
N ALA A 40 -15.05 1.35 2.06
CA ALA A 40 -15.74 1.43 0.77
C ALA A 40 -16.86 0.39 0.63
N GLU A 41 -16.64 -0.83 1.13
CA GLU A 41 -17.66 -1.88 1.15
C GLU A 41 -18.81 -1.54 2.12
N ALA A 42 -18.51 -0.93 3.27
CA ALA A 42 -19.52 -0.56 4.27
C ALA A 42 -20.57 0.45 3.76
N VAL A 43 -20.23 1.25 2.73
CA VAL A 43 -21.17 2.16 2.08
C VAL A 43 -21.92 1.53 0.91
N ILE A 44 -21.68 0.26 0.61
CA ILE A 44 -22.44 -0.52 -0.37
C ILE A 44 -23.44 -1.38 0.38
N ASP A 45 -24.69 -1.31 -0.03
CA ASP A 45 -25.74 -2.16 0.52
C ASP A 45 -26.12 -3.22 -0.51
N TYR A 46 -26.02 -4.47 -0.07
CA TYR A 46 -26.21 -5.68 -0.84
C TYR A 46 -27.56 -6.36 -0.60
N HIS A 47 -28.43 -5.81 0.26
CA HIS A 47 -29.67 -6.48 0.69
C HIS A 47 -30.93 -5.92 0.01
N GLY A 48 -31.60 -6.71 -0.82
CA GLY A 48 -32.87 -6.37 -1.47
C GLY A 48 -32.88 -6.63 -2.98
N PRO A 49 -34.01 -6.36 -3.66
CA PRO A 49 -34.21 -6.70 -5.08
C PRO A 49 -33.34 -5.88 -6.05
N ASP A 50 -33.01 -4.63 -5.74
CA ASP A 50 -32.30 -3.69 -6.63
C ASP A 50 -30.87 -3.39 -6.14
N ARG A 51 -30.07 -4.43 -5.88
CA ARG A 51 -28.73 -4.35 -5.27
C ARG A 51 -27.62 -4.84 -6.21
N PRO A 52 -26.36 -4.39 -6.04
CA PRO A 52 -25.85 -3.46 -5.02
C PRO A 52 -26.19 -1.99 -5.29
N LYS A 53 -26.35 -1.18 -4.24
CA LYS A 53 -26.45 0.29 -4.34
C LYS A 53 -25.72 1.00 -3.21
N LEU A 54 -25.30 2.24 -3.46
CA LEU A 54 -24.66 3.08 -2.45
C LEU A 54 -25.64 3.50 -1.36
N ARG A 55 -25.19 3.43 -0.12
CA ARG A 55 -25.79 4.08 1.03
C ARG A 55 -25.30 5.52 1.06
N PHE A 56 -26.22 6.48 1.00
CA PHE A 56 -25.90 7.91 1.05
C PHE A 56 -25.92 8.43 2.50
N ASP A 57 -25.27 7.72 3.42
CA ASP A 57 -25.08 8.22 4.78
C ASP A 57 -23.74 8.97 4.90
N LEU A 58 -23.80 10.17 5.51
CA LEU A 58 -22.66 11.08 5.59
C LEU A 58 -21.52 10.50 6.43
N ASP A 59 -21.84 9.69 7.45
CA ASP A 59 -20.86 9.08 8.33
C ASP A 59 -20.03 8.02 7.59
N GLY A 60 -20.67 7.15 6.82
CA GLY A 60 -20.00 6.14 6.00
C GLY A 60 -19.14 6.77 4.91
N LEU A 61 -19.66 7.75 4.17
CA LEU A 61 -18.88 8.50 3.17
C LEU A 61 -17.70 9.26 3.81
N GLY A 62 -17.90 9.80 5.02
CA GLY A 62 -16.84 10.40 5.83
C GLY A 62 -15.75 9.39 6.19
N GLY A 63 -16.14 8.18 6.57
CA GLY A 63 -15.25 7.06 6.85
C GLY A 63 -14.40 6.66 5.64
N VAL A 64 -15.03 6.51 4.46
CA VAL A 64 -14.32 6.23 3.21
C VAL A 64 -13.28 7.32 2.91
N ARG A 65 -13.67 8.59 3.04
CA ARG A 65 -12.77 9.73 2.78
C ARG A 65 -11.59 9.75 3.75
N ALA A 66 -11.84 9.49 5.03
CA ALA A 66 -10.79 9.42 6.05
C ALA A 66 -9.81 8.27 5.78
N ALA A 67 -10.32 7.08 5.44
CA ALA A 67 -9.50 5.90 5.14
C ALA A 67 -8.66 6.12 3.87
N MET A 68 -9.24 6.70 2.81
CA MET A 68 -8.51 7.07 1.59
C MET A 68 -7.35 8.03 1.91
N GLY A 69 -7.60 9.09 2.68
CA GLY A 69 -6.56 10.03 3.07
C GLY A 69 -5.44 9.39 3.91
N ALA A 70 -5.76 8.39 4.75
CA ALA A 70 -4.77 7.62 5.49
C ALA A 70 -3.92 6.74 4.57
N LEU A 71 -4.55 6.06 3.61
CA LEU A 71 -3.87 5.25 2.59
C LEU A 71 -2.94 6.10 1.73
N GLU A 72 -3.38 7.25 1.23
CA GLU A 72 -2.54 8.18 0.46
C GLU A 72 -1.27 8.59 1.24
N ARG A 73 -1.43 8.92 2.53
CA ARG A 73 -0.27 9.24 3.39
C ARG A 73 0.69 8.06 3.53
N ARG A 74 0.17 6.83 3.66
CA ARG A 74 1.01 5.63 3.75
C ARG A 74 1.74 5.33 2.45
N ILE A 75 1.10 5.54 1.30
CA ILE A 75 1.75 5.44 -0.03
C ILE A 75 2.90 6.44 -0.14
N ALA A 76 2.68 7.70 0.26
CA ALA A 76 3.72 8.72 0.26
C ALA A 76 4.92 8.36 1.15
N VAL A 77 4.66 7.84 2.36
CA VAL A 77 5.72 7.36 3.27
C VAL A 77 6.50 6.19 2.65
N ALA A 78 5.81 5.19 2.09
CA ALA A 78 6.46 4.04 1.45
C ALA A 78 7.31 4.45 0.24
N SER A 79 6.80 5.38 -0.59
CA SER A 79 7.55 5.91 -1.74
C SER A 79 8.81 6.65 -1.31
N ARG A 80 8.73 7.49 -0.27
CA ARG A 80 9.91 8.15 0.32
C ARG A 80 10.93 7.19 0.94
N ALA A 81 10.45 6.04 1.44
CA ALA A 81 11.28 4.96 1.95
C ALA A 81 11.88 4.07 0.83
N GLY A 82 11.70 4.45 -0.44
CA GLY A 82 12.34 3.76 -1.57
C GLY A 82 11.53 2.59 -2.15
N PHE A 83 10.28 2.37 -1.74
CA PHE A 83 9.46 1.35 -2.40
C PHE A 83 9.16 1.75 -3.84
N SER A 84 9.32 0.81 -4.77
CA SER A 84 8.92 1.01 -6.17
C SER A 84 7.41 1.14 -6.30
N THR A 85 6.96 1.81 -7.36
CA THR A 85 5.54 1.97 -7.67
C THR A 85 4.86 0.60 -7.82
N GLU A 86 5.49 -0.35 -8.51
CA GLU A 86 4.98 -1.72 -8.70
C GLU A 86 4.84 -2.46 -7.37
N ARG A 87 5.78 -2.27 -6.43
CA ARG A 87 5.69 -2.85 -5.09
C ARG A 87 4.49 -2.27 -4.33
N ILE A 88 4.29 -0.96 -4.39
CA ILE A 88 3.15 -0.28 -3.74
C ILE A 88 1.83 -0.75 -4.35
N ILE A 89 1.72 -0.83 -5.69
CA ILE A 89 0.55 -1.36 -6.40
C ILE A 89 0.24 -2.79 -5.93
N ARG A 90 1.24 -3.66 -5.88
CA ARG A 90 1.07 -5.05 -5.45
C ARG A 90 0.55 -5.17 -4.00
N ILE A 91 1.05 -4.33 -3.10
CA ILE A 91 0.63 -4.34 -1.68
C ILE A 91 -0.77 -3.76 -1.53
N THR A 92 -1.04 -2.62 -2.16
CA THR A 92 -2.29 -1.88 -1.97
C THR A 92 -3.43 -2.42 -2.81
N ARG A 93 -3.15 -3.13 -3.91
CA ARG A 93 -4.11 -3.59 -4.93
C ARG A 93 -4.90 -2.45 -5.59
N LEU A 94 -4.41 -1.23 -5.48
CA LEU A 94 -4.94 -0.08 -6.22
C LEU A 94 -4.52 -0.15 -7.69
N GLU A 95 -5.32 0.48 -8.55
CA GLU A 95 -4.97 0.68 -9.95
C GLU A 95 -3.68 1.51 -10.09
N PRO A 96 -2.83 1.23 -11.09
CA PRO A 96 -1.56 1.91 -11.27
C PRO A 96 -1.68 3.44 -11.31
N GLU A 97 -2.67 3.96 -12.04
CA GLU A 97 -2.85 5.40 -12.26
C GLU A 97 -3.18 6.14 -10.96
N ILE A 98 -3.85 5.46 -10.02
CA ILE A 98 -4.15 6.02 -8.70
C ILE A 98 -2.85 6.17 -7.90
N VAL A 99 -2.03 5.14 -7.87
CA VAL A 99 -0.76 5.15 -7.12
C VAL A 99 0.21 6.18 -7.70
N GLU A 100 0.35 6.21 -9.03
CA GLU A 100 1.16 7.19 -9.73
C GLU A 100 0.69 8.62 -9.46
N GLY A 101 -0.61 8.86 -9.53
CA GLY A 101 -1.21 10.16 -9.24
C GLY A 101 -0.95 10.63 -7.81
N ILE A 102 -1.03 9.73 -6.83
CA ILE A 102 -0.73 10.05 -5.41
C ILE A 102 0.74 10.44 -5.26
N ILE A 103 1.65 9.64 -5.81
CA ILE A 103 3.10 9.88 -5.71
C ILE A 103 3.48 11.19 -6.42
N ALA A 104 2.92 11.46 -7.60
CA ALA A 104 3.17 12.69 -8.34
C ALA A 104 2.72 13.94 -7.56
N ARG A 105 1.52 13.90 -6.94
CA ARG A 105 1.01 15.00 -6.09
C ARG A 105 1.92 15.28 -4.90
N GLU A 106 2.44 14.24 -4.25
CA GLU A 106 3.33 14.39 -3.09
C GLU A 106 4.68 15.02 -3.48
N ARG A 107 5.26 14.59 -4.61
CA ARG A 107 6.49 15.18 -5.15
C ARG A 107 6.32 16.65 -5.49
N ALA A 108 5.21 17.01 -6.13
CA ALA A 108 4.89 18.40 -6.44
C ALA A 108 4.76 19.26 -5.17
N ARG A 109 4.14 18.74 -4.10
CA ARG A 109 4.03 19.43 -2.81
C ARG A 109 5.35 19.59 -2.06
N SER A 110 6.33 18.73 -2.32
CA SER A 110 7.64 18.78 -1.66
C SER A 110 8.64 19.70 -2.38
N ALA A 111 8.30 20.19 -3.58
CA ALA A 111 9.19 20.98 -4.45
C ALA A 111 8.89 22.49 -4.47
N GLY A 112 7.79 22.93 -3.84
CA GLY A 112 7.41 24.35 -3.70
C GLY A 112 7.52 24.81 -2.25
#